data_AF-A0A285JYX8-F1
#
_entry.id   AF-A0A285JYX8-F1
#
_cell.length_a   1.000
_cell.length_b   1.000
_cell.length_c   1.000
_cell.angle_alpha   90.00
_cell.angle_beta   90.00
_cell.angle_gamma   90.00
#
_symmetry.space_group_name_H-M   'P 1'
#
loop_
_entity.id
_entity.type
_entity.pdbx_description
1 polymer ?
#
loop_
_entity_poly.entity_id
_entity_poly.type
_entity_poly.pdbx_seq_one_letter_code
_entity_poly.pdbx_strand_id
1 'polypeptide(L)' 'MTVFEGDPGYEEARVDRIFNRRLPGRRPAAVVKASTEQDVVDAVRLARSRGWQVVVRSGGHSWAQWSW' A
#
# COMPACT_ATOMS: atom_id res chain seq x y z
N MET A 1 -3.44 -7.13 -7.80
CA MET A 1 -2.61 -6.22 -8.63
C MET A 1 -1.56 -5.54 -7.77
N THR A 2 -0.29 -5.69 -8.11
CA THR A 2 0.85 -5.07 -7.40
C THR A 2 1.45 -3.98 -8.27
N VAL A 3 1.68 -2.79 -7.71
CA VAL A 3 2.31 -1.65 -8.39
C VAL A 3 3.51 -1.20 -7.59
N PHE A 4 4.68 -1.14 -8.21
CA PHE A 4 5.92 -0.73 -7.54
C PHE A 4 6.15 0.78 -7.67
N GLU A 5 6.98 1.32 -6.78
CA GLU A 5 7.46 2.69 -6.94
C GLU A 5 8.19 2.84 -8.29
N GLY A 6 7.78 3.84 -9.08
CA GLY A 6 8.27 4.08 -10.44
C GLY A 6 7.39 3.51 -11.55
N ASP A 7 6.47 2.60 -11.24
CA ASP A 7 5.54 2.07 -12.24
C ASP A 7 4.46 3.11 -12.60
N PRO A 8 3.97 3.10 -13.86
CA PRO A 8 2.76 3.82 -14.22
C PRO A 8 1.60 3.46 -13.28
N GLY A 9 0.92 4.48 -12.73
CA GLY A 9 -0.20 4.29 -11.80
C GLY A 9 0.18 4.14 -10.32
N TYR A 10 1.46 4.17 -9.97
CA TYR A 10 1.89 4.13 -8.56
C TYR A 10 1.32 5.28 -7.71
N GLU A 11 1.40 6.51 -8.23
CA GLU A 11 0.91 7.70 -7.52
C GLU A 11 -0.58 7.57 -7.21
N GLU A 12 -1.38 7.15 -8.19
CA GLU A 12 -2.80 6.89 -8.00
C GLU A 12 -3.02 5.76 -6.99
N ALA A 13 -2.36 4.61 -7.15
CA ALA A 13 -2.53 3.45 -6.27
C ALA A 13 -2.22 3.78 -4.79
N ARG A 14 -1.18 4.60 -4.54
CA ARG A 14 -0.81 5.04 -3.20
C ARG A 14 -1.90 5.90 -2.56
N VAL A 15 -2.49 6.84 -3.30
CA VAL A 15 -3.36 7.88 -2.71
C VAL A 15 -4.87 7.63 -2.87
N ASP A 16 -5.30 6.73 -3.76
CA ASP A 16 -6.70 6.49 -4.16
C ASP A 16 -7.68 6.39 -2.98
N ARG A 17 -7.32 5.59 -1.96
CA ARG A 17 -8.16 5.38 -0.76
C ARG A 17 -7.65 6.16 0.45
N ILE A 18 -7.10 7.35 0.28
CA ILE A 18 -6.63 8.16 1.42
C ILE A 18 -7.53 9.36 1.60
N PHE A 19 -8.27 9.34 2.70
CA PHE A 19 -9.17 10.42 3.10
C PHE A 19 -8.38 11.69 3.44
N ASN A 20 -7.43 11.57 4.37
CA ASN A 20 -6.63 12.70 4.81
C ASN A 20 -5.45 12.94 3.85
N ARG A 21 -5.52 13.99 3.03
CA ARG A 21 -4.50 14.32 2.04
C ARG A 21 -3.22 14.95 2.62
N ARG A 22 -3.04 14.96 3.95
CA ARG A 22 -1.78 15.34 4.61
C ARG A 22 -0.74 14.22 4.52
N LEU A 23 -0.35 13.85 3.31
CA LEU A 23 0.50 12.69 3.04
C LEU A 23 1.88 12.85 3.74
N PRO A 24 2.37 11.84 4.47
CA PRO A 24 3.73 11.86 4.99
C PRO A 24 4.76 11.76 3.86
N GLY A 25 6.00 12.20 4.11
CA GLY A 25 7.06 12.19 3.11
C GLY A 25 7.55 10.80 2.70
N ARG A 26 7.34 9.78 3.56
CA ARG A 26 7.71 8.39 3.27
C ARG A 26 6.82 7.79 2.19
N ARG A 27 7.35 6.89 1.37
CA ARG A 27 6.63 6.23 0.28
C ARG A 27 6.76 4.71 0.40
N PRO A 28 5.67 3.94 0.25
CA PRO A 28 5.75 2.48 0.24
C PRO A 28 6.45 2.01 -1.05
N ALA A 29 7.32 1.01 -0.95
CA ALA A 29 8.00 0.46 -2.12
C ALA A 29 7.04 -0.20 -3.13
N ALA A 30 5.85 -0.66 -2.67
CA ALA A 30 4.81 -1.21 -3.51
C ALA A 30 3.41 -1.03 -2.88
N VAL A 31 2.38 -1.02 -3.72
CA VAL A 31 0.97 -1.08 -3.32
C VAL A 31 0.32 -2.31 -3.91
N VAL A 32 -0.32 -3.13 -3.08
CA VAL A 32 -1.08 -4.31 -3.51
C VAL A 32 -2.58 -4.04 -3.36
N LYS A 33 -3.30 -4.04 -4.48
CA LYS A 33 -4.76 -4.17 -4.51
C LYS A 33 -5.10 -5.67 -4.56
N ALA A 34 -5.33 -6.24 -3.39
CA ALA A 34 -5.69 -7.65 -3.22
C ALA A 34 -7.18 -7.86 -3.54
N SER A 35 -7.49 -8.89 -4.31
CA SER A 35 -8.87 -9.32 -4.62
C SER A 35 -9.20 -10.67 -4.02
N THR A 36 -8.18 -11.41 -3.56
CA THR A 36 -8.30 -12.73 -2.94
C THR A 36 -7.42 -12.81 -1.68
N GLU A 37 -7.67 -13.80 -0.83
CA GLU A 37 -6.81 -14.12 0.32
C GLU A 37 -5.39 -14.50 -0.14
N GLN A 38 -5.29 -15.18 -1.29
CA GLN A 38 -4.01 -15.59 -1.86
C GLN A 38 -3.15 -14.39 -2.23
N ASP A 39 -3.74 -13.31 -2.76
CA ASP A 39 -3.01 -12.06 -3.06
C ASP A 39 -2.38 -11.47 -1.78
N VAL A 40 -3.08 -11.55 -0.65
CA VAL A 40 -2.57 -11.07 0.64
C VAL A 40 -1.39 -11.93 1.09
N VAL A 41 -1.52 -13.26 1.00
CA VAL A 41 -0.45 -14.20 1.35
C VAL A 41 0.81 -13.92 0.53
N ASP A 42 0.68 -13.71 -0.77
CA ASP A 42 1.82 -13.47 -1.65
C ASP A 42 2.43 -12.08 -1.44
N ALA A 43 1.63 -11.07 -1.13
CA ALA A 43 2.11 -9.74 -0.73
C ALA A 43 2.93 -9.79 0.56
N VAL A 44 2.47 -10.52 1.58
CA VAL A 44 3.21 -10.65 2.85
C VAL A 44 4.51 -11.43 2.65
N ARG A 45 4.50 -12.49 1.82
CA ARG A 45 5.72 -13.24 1.47
C ARG A 45 6.73 -12.36 0.74
N LEU A 46 6.27 -11.54 -0.20
CA LEU A 46 7.10 -10.57 -0.91
C LEU A 46 7.71 -9.54 0.04
N ALA A 47 6.90 -8.96 0.94
CA ALA A 47 7.40 -8.02 1.93
C ALA A 47 8.46 -8.67 2.84
N ARG A 48 8.21 -9.92 3.29
CA ARG A 48 9.17 -10.67 4.12
C ARG A 48 10.49 -10.93 3.39
N SER A 49 10.46 -11.33 2.11
CA SER A 49 11.68 -11.60 1.34
C SER A 49 12.51 -10.34 1.08
N ARG A 50 11.87 -9.15 1.10
CA ARG A 50 12.51 -7.85 0.90
C ARG A 50 12.85 -7.11 2.20
N GLY A 51 12.44 -7.63 3.36
CA GLY A 51 12.57 -6.94 4.64
C GLY A 51 11.71 -5.67 4.77
N TRP A 52 10.60 -5.60 4.02
CA TRP A 52 9.70 -4.45 4.04
C TRP A 52 8.70 -4.52 5.19
N GLN A 53 8.33 -3.35 5.71
CA GLN A 53 7.20 -3.21 6.63
C GLN A 53 5.88 -3.29 5.86
N VAL A 54 4.85 -3.84 6.51
CA VAL A 54 3.52 -4.00 5.94
C VAL A 54 2.52 -3.16 6.71
N VAL A 55 1.70 -2.40 5.99
CA VAL A 55 0.51 -1.71 6.50
C VAL A 55 -0.70 -2.15 5.69
N VAL A 56 -1.89 -2.13 6.30
CA VAL A 56 -3.14 -2.52 5.66
C VAL A 56 -4.09 -1.34 5.61
N ARG A 57 -4.76 -1.19 4.47
CA ARG A 57 -5.76 -0.15 4.22
C ARG A 57 -7.03 -0.77 3.66
N SER A 58 -8.16 -0.50 4.31
CA SER A 58 -9.50 -0.77 3.79
C SER A 58 -10.14 0.55 3.33
N GLY A 59 -11.03 1.16 4.14
CA GLY A 59 -11.74 2.40 3.78
C GLY A 59 -10.89 3.68 3.79
N GLY A 60 -9.72 3.70 4.45
CA GLY A 60 -8.81 4.83 4.34
C GLY A 60 -9.14 6.07 5.19
N HIS A 61 -10.09 5.97 6.11
CA HIS A 61 -10.54 7.08 6.97
C HIS A 61 -9.64 7.33 8.20
N SER A 62 -8.42 6.79 8.20
CA SER A 62 -7.48 7.02 9.29
C SER A 62 -7.04 8.49 9.30
N TRP A 63 -7.46 9.25 10.32
CA TRP A 63 -7.06 10.65 10.47
C TRP A 63 -5.53 10.79 10.59
N ALA A 64 -4.90 9.96 11.42
CA ALA A 64 -3.45 9.93 11.61
C ALA A 64 -2.68 9.11 10.55
N GLN A 65 -3.37 8.54 9.56
CA GLN A 65 -2.78 7.78 8.45
C GLN A 65 -1.93 6.59 8.90
N TRP A 66 -2.42 5.79 9.85
CA TRP A 66 -1.76 4.54 10.30
C TRP A 66 -1.60 3.49 9.19
N SER A 67 -2.44 3.60 8.15
CA SER A 67 -2.41 2.74 6.96
C SER A 67 -1.49 3.28 5.87
N TRP A 68 -0.45 4.02 6.25
CA TRP A 68 0.56 4.59 5.36
C TRP A 68 1.91 3.90 5.45
#